data_AF-A0A9Q1H762-F1
#
_entry.id   AF-A0A9Q1H762-F1
#
_cell.length_a   1.000
_cell.length_b   1.000
_cell.length_c   1.000
_cell.angle_alpha   90.00
_cell.angle_beta   90.00
_cell.angle_gamma   90.00
#
_symmetry.space_group_name_H-M   'P 1'
#
loop_
_entity.id
_entity.type
_entity.pdbx_description
1 polymer ?
#
loop_
_entity_poly.entity_id
_entity_poly.type
_entity_poly.pdbx_seq_one_letter_code
_entity_poly.pdbx_strand_id
1 'polypeptide(L)'
;MTQEIERHEWTQAVAGRLQRKSRTEELNSCIRWEGAMRQTQPNAPKYSYMKVQLPDSHTKKSMRVHVLAYLVANIRLRDVLLSKDKGFDISHLCHHSLCINLEHLIAEDRALNNLRKACTRSGRCLRYGGHRECLL
;
A
#
# COMPACT_ATOMS: atom_id res chain seq x y z
N MET A 1 11.49 -21.09 -15.14
CA MET A 1 12.71 -20.66 -14.42
C MET A 1 13.03 -19.19 -14.66
N THR A 2 13.01 -18.69 -15.90
CA THR A 2 13.26 -17.27 -16.24
C THR A 2 12.28 -16.28 -15.60
N GLN A 3 10.97 -16.54 -15.62
CA GLN A 3 9.97 -15.62 -15.06
C GLN A 3 10.08 -15.42 -13.54
N GLU A 4 10.53 -16.43 -12.79
CA GLU A 4 10.69 -16.30 -11.34
C GLU A 4 11.91 -15.45 -10.98
N ILE A 5 12.99 -15.59 -11.74
CA ILE A 5 14.20 -14.78 -11.61
C ILE A 5 13.88 -13.32 -11.93
N GLU A 6 13.20 -13.05 -13.05
CA GLU A 6 12.78 -11.70 -13.45
C GLU A 6 11.88 -11.06 -12.39
N ARG A 7 10.94 -11.82 -11.81
CA ARG A 7 10.10 -11.33 -10.70
C ARG A 7 10.92 -11.02 -9.46
N HIS A 8 11.88 -11.87 -9.11
CA HIS A 8 12.74 -11.65 -7.96
C HIS A 8 13.59 -10.37 -8.11
N GLU A 9 14.29 -10.23 -9.22
CA GLU A 9 15.09 -9.03 -9.52
C GLU A 9 14.24 -7.76 -9.52
N TRP A 10 13.05 -7.84 -10.12
CA TRP A 10 12.10 -6.74 -10.10
C TRP A 10 11.68 -6.37 -8.66
N THR A 11 11.33 -7.35 -7.84
CA THR A 11 10.94 -7.09 -6.44
C THR A 11 12.06 -6.41 -5.66
N GLN A 12 13.31 -6.87 -5.82
CA GLN A 12 14.48 -6.27 -5.17
C GLN A 12 14.72 -4.84 -5.63
N ALA A 13 14.65 -4.59 -6.94
CA ALA A 13 14.84 -3.26 -7.50
C ALA A 13 13.78 -2.27 -7.00
N VAL A 14 12.51 -2.69 -6.91
CA VAL A 14 11.42 -1.85 -6.40
C VAL A 14 11.53 -1.68 -4.89
N ALA A 15 11.81 -2.73 -4.12
CA ALA A 15 12.03 -2.67 -2.67
C ALA A 15 13.13 -1.66 -2.32
N GLY A 16 14.28 -1.73 -3.00
CA GLY A 16 15.37 -0.77 -2.78
C GLY A 16 14.96 0.68 -3.10
N ARG A 17 14.12 0.91 -4.10
CA ARG A 17 13.56 2.24 -4.39
C ARG A 17 12.58 2.72 -3.30
N LEU A 18 11.79 1.81 -2.74
CA LEU A 18 10.87 2.12 -1.64
C LEU A 18 11.66 2.53 -0.40
N GLN A 19 12.68 1.75 -0.04
CA GLN A 19 13.54 2.01 1.11
C GLN A 19 14.28 3.35 1.00
N ARG A 20 14.95 3.64 -0.13
CA ARG A 20 15.73 4.88 -0.32
C ARG A 20 14.90 6.18 -0.28
N LYS A 21 13.58 6.07 -0.42
CA LYS A 21 12.66 7.22 -0.47
C LYS A 21 11.66 7.19 0.68
N SER A 22 12.01 6.51 1.75
CA SER A 22 11.20 6.45 2.95
C SER A 22 12.05 6.65 4.19
N ARG A 23 11.40 7.13 5.26
CA ARG A 23 11.99 7.26 6.60
C ARG A 23 11.11 6.55 7.62
N THR A 24 11.72 6.03 8.68
CA THR A 24 10.97 5.51 9.83
C THR A 24 10.58 6.67 10.75
N GLU A 25 9.32 6.74 11.15
CA GLU A 25 8.83 7.65 12.18
C GLU A 25 8.82 6.92 13.54
N GLU A 26 9.45 7.49 14.56
CA GLU A 26 9.64 6.85 15.87
C GLU A 26 8.32 6.71 16.65
N LEU A 27 7.45 7.74 16.58
CA LEU A 27 6.24 7.83 17.42
C LEU A 27 5.19 6.74 17.15
N ASN A 28 5.09 6.27 15.92
CA ASN A 28 4.03 5.36 15.48
C ASN A 28 4.58 4.16 14.70
N SER A 29 5.90 3.99 14.63
CA SER A 29 6.61 2.99 13.83
C SER A 29 6.21 2.96 12.35
N CYS A 30 5.67 4.05 11.80
CA CYS A 30 5.35 4.13 10.38
C CYS A 30 6.62 4.26 9.55
N ILE A 31 6.65 3.61 8.39
CA ILE A 31 7.66 3.87 7.37
C ILE A 31 7.02 4.85 6.39
N ARG A 32 7.36 6.13 6.48
CA ARG A 32 6.76 7.20 5.71
C ARG A 32 7.47 7.37 4.36
N TRP A 33 6.68 7.36 3.30
CA TRP A 33 7.13 7.71 1.96
C TRP A 33 7.39 9.22 1.82
N GLU A 34 8.53 9.58 1.23
CA GLU A 34 8.99 10.96 1.01
C GLU A 34 9.13 11.34 -0.46
N GLY A 35 8.84 10.41 -1.38
CA GLY A 35 8.88 10.71 -2.81
C GLY A 35 7.66 11.50 -3.31
N ALA A 36 7.48 11.52 -4.63
CA ALA A 36 6.42 12.29 -5.28
C ALA A 36 5.02 11.97 -4.72
N MET A 37 4.29 13.04 -4.43
CA MET A 37 2.90 13.01 -3.96
C MET A 37 2.02 13.66 -5.04
N ARG A 38 0.79 13.17 -5.17
CA ARG A 38 -0.25 13.83 -5.97
C ARG A 38 -1.40 14.22 -5.07
N GLN A 39 -1.80 15.47 -5.17
CA GLN A 39 -3.02 15.98 -4.58
C GLN A 39 -4.00 16.20 -5.73
N THR A 40 -5.07 15.42 -5.75
CA THR A 40 -6.06 15.48 -6.85
C THR A 40 -7.00 16.67 -6.70
N GLN A 41 -7.19 17.18 -5.47
CA GLN A 41 -8.02 18.34 -5.14
C GLN A 41 -7.47 19.08 -3.91
N PRO A 42 -7.73 20.39 -3.74
CA PRO A 42 -7.19 21.23 -2.66
C PRO A 42 -7.36 20.68 -1.23
N ASN A 43 -8.34 19.79 -1.01
CA ASN A 43 -8.64 19.18 0.29
C ASN A 43 -8.60 17.64 0.29
N ALA A 44 -8.18 17.01 -0.82
CA ALA A 44 -8.06 15.54 -0.88
C ALA A 44 -6.81 15.06 -0.14
N PRO A 45 -6.86 13.88 0.52
CA PRO A 45 -5.67 13.25 1.10
C PRO A 45 -4.57 13.13 0.04
N LYS A 46 -3.35 13.51 0.40
CA LYS A 46 -2.19 13.34 -0.48
C LYS A 46 -1.90 11.86 -0.60
N TYR A 47 -2.04 11.32 -1.81
CA TYR A 47 -1.61 9.97 -2.11
C TYR A 47 -0.25 9.99 -2.79
N SER A 48 0.62 9.09 -2.34
CA SER A 48 1.91 8.86 -2.95
C SER A 48 1.78 7.93 -4.16
N TYR A 49 2.49 8.24 -5.24
CA TYR A 49 2.52 7.42 -6.44
C TYR A 49 3.95 7.16 -6.92
N MET A 50 4.17 5.98 -7.49
CA MET A 50 5.41 5.62 -8.15
C MET A 50 5.12 5.05 -9.54
N LYS A 51 5.88 5.50 -10.54
CA LYS A 51 5.91 4.85 -11.86
C LYS A 51 6.79 3.60 -11.79
N VAL A 52 6.22 2.46 -12.15
CA VAL A 52 6.89 1.15 -12.23
C VAL A 52 6.50 0.45 -13.52
N GLN A 53 7.43 -0.28 -14.11
CA GLN A 53 7.16 -1.24 -15.18
C GLN A 53 7.04 -2.62 -14.51
N LEU A 54 5.93 -3.32 -14.69
CA LEU A 54 5.77 -4.68 -14.14
C LEU A 54 6.62 -5.68 -14.95
N PRO A 55 7.06 -6.82 -14.38
CA PRO A 55 7.93 -7.78 -15.07
C PRO A 55 7.41 -8.19 -16.45
N ASP A 56 6.10 -8.44 -16.55
CA ASP A 56 5.47 -8.91 -17.80
C ASP A 56 4.80 -7.77 -18.60
N SER A 57 5.24 -6.53 -18.41
CA SER A 57 4.65 -5.35 -19.06
C SER A 57 5.72 -4.55 -19.78
N HIS A 58 5.46 -4.17 -21.03
CA HIS A 58 6.30 -3.23 -21.77
C HIS A 58 6.02 -1.76 -21.41
N THR A 59 5.00 -1.50 -20.59
CA THR A 59 4.58 -0.14 -20.22
C THR A 59 4.78 0.15 -18.74
N LYS A 60 5.06 1.41 -18.44
CA LYS A 60 5.14 1.94 -17.06
C LYS A 60 3.74 2.31 -16.58
N LYS A 61 3.36 1.82 -15.40
CA LYS A 61 2.11 2.16 -14.71
C LYS A 61 2.39 3.03 -13.49
N SER A 62 1.52 4.01 -13.24
CA SER A 62 1.51 4.76 -11.98
C SER A 62 0.73 3.97 -10.94
N MET A 63 1.37 3.60 -9.82
CA MET A 63 0.74 2.85 -8.74
C MET A 63 0.82 3.62 -7.42
N ARG A 64 -0.21 3.47 -6.56
CA ARG A 64 -0.17 3.96 -5.17
C ARG A 64 0.97 3.26 -4.45
N VAL A 65 1.81 4.00 -3.72
CA VAL A 65 3.06 3.45 -3.18
C VAL A 65 2.81 2.36 -2.13
N HIS A 66 1.82 2.51 -1.25
CA HIS A 66 1.47 1.47 -0.27
C HIS A 66 0.99 0.17 -0.95
N VAL A 67 0.19 0.27 -2.02
CA VAL A 67 -0.22 -0.91 -2.81
C VAL A 67 1.00 -1.57 -3.43
N LEU A 68 1.93 -0.78 -3.95
CA LEU A 68 3.18 -1.29 -4.52
C LEU A 68 4.06 -1.97 -3.47
N ALA A 69 4.21 -1.39 -2.27
CA ALA A 69 4.94 -2.00 -1.17
C ALA A 69 4.35 -3.35 -0.78
N TYR A 70 3.02 -3.40 -0.61
CA TYR A 70 2.31 -4.64 -0.30
C TYR A 70 2.45 -5.68 -1.42
N LEU A 71 2.34 -5.26 -2.69
CA LEU A 71 2.51 -6.13 -3.85
C LEU A 71 3.92 -6.72 -3.93
N VAL A 72 4.97 -5.91 -3.69
CA VAL A 72 6.36 -6.38 -3.73
C VAL A 72 6.59 -7.45 -2.67
N ALA A 73 6.07 -7.24 -1.46
CA ALA A 73 6.15 -8.23 -0.38
C ALA A 73 5.32 -9.50 -0.66
N ASN A 74 4.24 -9.37 -1.43
CA ASN A 74 3.28 -10.44 -1.71
C ASN A 74 3.15 -10.73 -3.21
N ILE A 75 4.27 -10.76 -3.94
CA ILE A 75 4.27 -10.82 -5.42
C ILE A 75 3.54 -12.06 -5.97
N ARG A 76 3.45 -13.13 -5.18
CA ARG A 76 2.67 -14.34 -5.52
C ARG A 76 1.17 -14.07 -5.60
N LEU A 77 0.66 -13.05 -4.91
CA LEU A 77 -0.73 -12.62 -4.94
C LEU A 77 -1.01 -11.54 -6.01
N ARG A 78 -0.06 -11.27 -6.91
CA ARG A 78 -0.15 -10.19 -7.90
C ARG A 78 -1.48 -10.17 -8.65
N ASP A 79 -1.90 -11.31 -9.19
CA ASP A 79 -3.09 -11.35 -10.05
C ASP A 79 -4.36 -11.06 -9.25
N VAL A 80 -4.39 -11.46 -7.98
CA VAL A 80 -5.48 -11.12 -7.05
C VAL A 80 -5.45 -9.63 -6.72
N LEU A 81 -4.29 -9.08 -6.37
CA LEU A 81 -4.11 -7.69 -5.95
C LEU A 81 -4.28 -6.66 -7.09
N LEU A 82 -4.00 -7.05 -8.33
CA LEU A 82 -4.10 -6.18 -9.50
C LEU A 82 -5.42 -6.36 -10.26
N SER A 83 -6.17 -7.42 -10.00
CA SER A 83 -7.47 -7.65 -10.62
C SER A 83 -8.49 -6.62 -10.14
N LYS A 84 -9.07 -5.88 -11.09
CA LYS A 84 -10.06 -4.83 -10.81
C LYS A 84 -11.38 -5.40 -10.27
N ASP A 85 -11.68 -6.64 -10.60
CA ASP A 85 -12.99 -7.26 -10.33
C ASP A 85 -13.07 -7.93 -8.95
N LYS A 86 -11.95 -8.03 -8.24
CA LYS A 86 -11.87 -8.80 -6.98
C LYS A 86 -12.31 -8.01 -5.74
N GLY A 87 -12.63 -6.71 -5.87
CA GLY A 87 -13.20 -5.93 -4.76
C GLY A 87 -12.27 -5.61 -3.58
N PHE A 88 -11.00 -6.03 -3.61
CA PHE A 88 -10.02 -5.77 -2.56
C PHE A 88 -9.40 -4.37 -2.67
N ASP A 89 -9.07 -3.80 -1.52
CA ASP A 89 -8.22 -2.63 -1.37
C ASP A 89 -7.11 -2.92 -0.35
N ILE A 90 -6.01 -2.16 -0.43
CA ILE A 90 -4.97 -2.18 0.61
C ILE A 90 -5.26 -1.05 1.59
N SER A 91 -5.58 -1.41 2.82
CA SER A 91 -5.91 -0.48 3.89
C SER A 91 -4.71 -0.17 4.77
N HIS A 92 -4.65 1.06 5.29
CA HIS A 92 -3.70 1.45 6.31
C HIS A 92 -4.36 1.29 7.68
N LEU A 93 -3.92 0.31 8.47
CA LEU A 93 -4.38 0.15 9.84
C LEU A 93 -3.99 1.36 10.70
N CYS A 94 -2.86 2.00 10.40
CA CYS A 94 -2.39 3.22 11.07
C CYS A 94 -3.04 4.52 10.58
N HIS A 95 -3.93 4.46 9.59
CA HIS A 95 -4.60 5.63 8.99
C HIS A 95 -3.70 6.72 8.39
N HIS A 96 -2.38 6.47 8.28
CA HIS A 96 -1.44 7.37 7.62
C HIS A 96 -1.26 7.03 6.14
N SER A 97 -1.79 7.89 5.26
CA SER A 97 -1.81 7.70 3.79
C SER A 97 -0.43 7.59 3.11
N LEU A 98 0.64 8.02 3.79
CA LEU A 98 2.02 7.94 3.32
C LEU A 98 2.79 6.76 3.92
N CYS A 99 2.18 5.98 4.81
CA CYS A 99 2.84 4.83 5.43
C CYS A 99 2.94 3.67 4.44
N ILE A 100 4.11 3.04 4.38
CA ILE A 100 4.38 1.84 3.58
C ILE A 100 4.85 0.66 4.44
N ASN A 101 4.74 0.77 5.77
CA ASN A 101 5.08 -0.33 6.68
C ASN A 101 4.12 -1.49 6.46
N LEU A 102 4.64 -2.66 6.06
CA LEU A 102 3.86 -3.84 5.73
C LEU A 102 2.99 -4.31 6.91
N GLU A 103 3.46 -4.16 8.15
CA GLU A 103 2.70 -4.53 9.35
C GLU A 103 1.47 -3.65 9.57
N HIS A 104 1.47 -2.45 8.99
CA HIS A 104 0.38 -1.49 9.05
C HIS A 104 -0.53 -1.58 7.81
N LEU A 105 -0.25 -2.47 6.86
CA LEU A 105 -1.02 -2.66 5.64
C LEU A 105 -1.75 -4.01 5.66
N ILE A 106 -2.96 -4.03 5.12
CA ILE A 106 -3.74 -5.25 4.96
C ILE A 106 -4.50 -5.22 3.63
N ALA A 107 -4.58 -6.36 2.95
CA ALA A 107 -5.54 -6.55 1.87
C ALA A 107 -6.90 -6.93 2.45
N GLU A 108 -7.93 -6.14 2.17
CA GLU A 108 -9.28 -6.37 2.68
C GLU A 108 -10.35 -5.87 1.71
N ASP A 109 -11.60 -6.26 1.94
CA ASP A 109 -12.71 -5.82 1.10
C ASP A 109 -12.87 -4.30 1.14
N ARG A 110 -13.21 -3.71 -0.01
CA ARG A 110 -13.48 -2.28 -0.12
C ARG A 110 -14.57 -1.80 0.85
N ALA A 111 -15.56 -2.65 1.11
CA ALA A 111 -16.60 -2.37 2.10
C ALA A 111 -15.99 -2.17 3.51
N LEU A 112 -15.09 -3.06 3.93
CA LEU A 112 -14.41 -2.98 5.21
C LEU A 112 -13.46 -1.77 5.27
N ASN A 113 -12.69 -1.50 4.22
CA ASN A 113 -11.85 -0.31 4.14
C ASN A 113 -12.67 0.98 4.31
N ASN A 114 -13.85 1.05 3.70
CA ASN A 114 -14.76 2.19 3.89
C ASN A 114 -15.27 2.29 5.33
N LEU A 115 -15.57 1.17 5.99
CA LEU A 115 -15.97 1.14 7.41
C LEU A 115 -14.85 1.63 8.34
N ARG A 116 -13.58 1.39 8.00
CA ARG A 116 -12.43 1.91 8.80
C ARG A 116 -12.37 3.44 8.85
N LYS A 117 -12.98 4.16 7.91
CA LYS A 117 -13.09 5.64 7.99
C LYS A 117 -13.85 6.11 9.23
N ALA A 118 -14.79 5.29 9.73
CA ALA A 118 -15.49 5.59 10.97
C ALA A 118 -14.57 5.50 12.20
N CYS A 119 -13.58 4.58 12.20
CA CYS A 119 -12.60 4.48 13.28
C CYS A 119 -11.81 5.79 13.43
N THR A 120 -11.28 6.33 12.33
CA THR A 120 -10.55 7.62 12.33
C THR A 120 -11.41 8.75 12.86
N ARG A 121 -12.68 8.86 12.42
CA ARG A 121 -13.59 9.92 12.89
C ARG A 121 -13.91 9.80 14.38
N SER A 122 -13.99 8.58 14.90
CA SER A 122 -14.26 8.32 16.31
C SER A 122 -13.03 8.38 17.22
N GLY A 123 -11.82 8.49 16.64
CA GLY A 123 -10.56 8.42 17.39
C GLY A 123 -10.28 7.06 18.06
N ARG A 124 -11.05 6.01 17.74
CA ARG A 124 -10.86 4.66 18.29
C ARG A 124 -11.22 3.58 17.28
N CYS A 125 -10.68 2.37 17.45
CA CYS A 125 -11.06 1.24 16.61
C CYS A 125 -12.48 0.77 16.99
N LEU A 126 -13.37 0.65 16.00
CA LEU A 126 -14.75 0.18 16.19
C LEU A 126 -14.89 -1.35 16.13
N ARG A 127 -13.78 -2.09 15.91
CA ARG A 127 -13.72 -3.56 15.94
C ARG A 127 -14.78 -4.26 15.07
N TYR A 128 -14.56 -4.24 13.76
CA TYR A 128 -15.38 -5.02 12.83
C TYR A 128 -14.98 -6.50 12.95
N GLY A 129 -15.87 -7.33 13.49
CA GLY A 129 -15.59 -8.68 14.00
C GLY A 129 -14.72 -9.56 13.09
N GLY A 130 -13.68 -10.17 13.68
CA GLY A 130 -12.74 -11.07 12.99
C GLY A 130 -11.65 -10.37 12.17
N HIS A 131 -11.69 -9.05 12.02
CA HIS A 131 -10.69 -8.30 11.25
C HIS A 131 -9.63 -7.65 12.15
N ARG A 132 -8.41 -7.42 11.61
CA ARG A 132 -7.35 -6.72 12.35
C ARG A 132 -7.79 -5.33 12.80
N GLU A 133 -7.43 -4.99 14.03
CA GLU A 133 -7.69 -3.68 14.63
C GLU A 133 -6.88 -2.57 13.96
N CYS A 134 -7.35 -1.33 14.11
CA CYS A 134 -6.62 -0.14 13.69
C CYS A 134 -5.51 0.20 14.70
N LEU A 135 -4.41 0.76 14.20
CA LEU A 135 -3.26 1.24 14.98
C LEU A 135 -3.41 2.77 15.13
N LEU A 136 -4.38 3.18 15.95
CA LEU A 136 -4.70 4.59 16.21
C LEU A 136 -3.88 5.16 17.35
#